data_AF-A0A9W7EGQ5-F1
#
_entry.id   AF-A0A9W7EGQ5-F1
#
_cell.length_a   1.000
_cell.length_b   1.000
_cell.length_c   1.000
_cell.angle_alpha   90.00
_cell.angle_beta   90.00
_cell.angle_gamma   90.00
#
_symmetry.space_group_name_H-M   'P 1'
#
loop_
_entity.id
_entity.type
_entity.pdbx_description
1 polymer ?
#
loop_
_entity_poly.entity_id
_entity_poly.type
_entity_poly.pdbx_seq_one_letter_code
_entity_poly.pdbx_strand_id
1 'polypeptide(L)'
;MEAKLVFPTCWDGVNLTSEDMMSHVSYEGRFDADCPSSHPVKLPEVHFYFRISNYKGGEYVFADGTSIIHADYFSGWEVTKLQEVLDGCSNDSDAGKRGVTGGGDE
;
A
#
# COMPACT_ATOMS: atom_id res chain seq x y z
N MET A 1 17.68 2.15 13.91
CA MET A 1 17.26 2.73 12.63
C MET A 1 15.94 2.09 12.34
N GLU A 2 14.97 2.87 11.91
CA GLU A 2 13.75 2.36 11.32
C GLU A 2 13.66 2.94 9.93
N ALA A 3 13.32 2.10 8.96
CA ALA A 3 12.89 2.59 7.65
C ALA A 3 11.55 1.97 7.30
N LYS A 4 10.74 2.82 6.69
CA LYS A 4 9.36 2.58 6.31
C LYS A 4 9.26 2.78 4.80
N LEU A 5 8.83 1.75 4.09
CA LEU A 5 8.36 1.86 2.72
C LEU A 5 6.85 1.69 2.70
N VAL A 6 6.18 2.55 1.95
CA VAL A 6 4.75 2.46 1.68
C VAL A 6 4.59 2.24 0.20
N PHE A 7 3.83 1.24 -0.19
CA PHE A 7 3.56 0.95 -1.59
C PHE A 7 2.46 1.90 -2.14
N PRO A 8 2.38 2.10 -3.46
CA PRO A 8 1.26 2.76 -4.10
C PRO A 8 -0.07 2.05 -3.79
N THR A 9 -1.15 2.80 -3.73
CA THR A 9 -2.49 2.32 -3.33
C THR A 9 -3.51 2.33 -4.46
N CYS A 10 -3.15 2.84 -5.63
CA CYS A 10 -4.03 2.93 -6.79
C CYS A 10 -3.31 2.51 -8.07
N TRP A 11 -4.03 1.83 -8.97
CA TRP A 11 -3.56 1.34 -10.27
C TRP A 11 -4.43 1.92 -11.39
N ASP A 12 -3.82 2.19 -12.55
CA ASP A 12 -4.51 2.73 -13.74
C ASP A 12 -5.57 1.81 -14.35
N GLY A 13 -5.57 0.53 -13.97
CA GLY A 13 -6.52 -0.46 -14.46
C GLY A 13 -6.20 -0.99 -15.85
N VAL A 14 -5.08 -0.57 -16.45
CA VAL A 14 -4.73 -0.85 -17.85
C VAL A 14 -3.33 -1.43 -17.96
N ASN A 15 -2.32 -0.78 -17.39
CA ASN A 15 -0.92 -1.09 -17.63
C ASN A 15 -0.30 -1.86 -16.46
N LEU A 16 0.20 -3.07 -16.71
CA LEU A 16 0.94 -3.83 -15.68
C LEU A 16 2.32 -3.25 -15.36
N THR A 17 2.84 -2.40 -16.25
CA THR A 17 4.10 -1.67 -16.10
C THR A 17 4.08 -0.43 -16.99
N SER A 18 4.95 0.53 -16.72
CA SER A 18 5.19 1.72 -17.55
C SER A 18 6.69 1.85 -17.88
N GLU A 19 7.06 2.68 -18.85
CA GLU A 19 8.47 2.89 -19.23
C GLU A 19 9.34 3.39 -18.06
N ASP A 20 8.75 4.21 -17.19
CA ASP A 20 9.36 4.72 -15.97
C ASP A 20 9.13 3.83 -14.73
N MET A 21 8.42 2.69 -14.90
CA MET A 21 8.01 1.78 -13.82
C MET A 21 7.17 2.42 -12.70
N MET A 22 6.66 3.65 -12.88
CA MET A 22 5.93 4.38 -11.84
C MET A 22 4.59 4.95 -12.33
N SER A 23 4.48 5.38 -13.59
CA SER A 23 3.29 6.05 -14.13
C SER A 23 2.02 5.19 -14.17
N HIS A 24 2.11 3.88 -14.00
CA HIS A 24 0.94 2.98 -13.96
C HIS A 24 0.30 2.89 -12.55
N VAL A 25 0.92 3.48 -11.53
CA VAL A 25 0.47 3.44 -10.13
C VAL A 25 0.48 4.83 -9.49
N SER A 26 -0.36 5.02 -8.46
CA SER A 26 -0.44 6.25 -7.69
C SER A 26 -0.41 6.01 -6.18
N TYR A 27 0.22 6.92 -5.45
CA TYR A 27 0.30 6.94 -3.98
C TYR A 27 -0.89 7.68 -3.33
N GLU A 28 -1.82 8.19 -4.13
CA GLU A 28 -3.10 8.73 -3.66
C GLU A 28 -4.05 7.61 -3.22
N GLY A 29 -5.15 7.95 -2.56
CA GLY A 29 -6.15 6.95 -2.14
C GLY A 29 -5.76 6.09 -0.93
N ARG A 30 -4.79 6.54 -0.12
CA ARG A 30 -4.42 5.91 1.17
C ARG A 30 -5.59 5.90 2.14
N PHE A 31 -5.62 4.89 3.01
CA PHE A 31 -6.71 4.68 3.96
C PHE A 31 -8.08 4.66 3.23
N ASP A 32 -9.04 5.44 3.70
CA ASP A 32 -10.38 5.55 3.12
C ASP A 32 -10.48 6.62 2.01
N ALA A 33 -9.36 7.27 1.62
CA ALA A 33 -9.39 8.24 0.53
C ALA A 33 -9.65 7.57 -0.83
N ASP A 34 -10.35 8.26 -1.72
CA ASP A 34 -10.60 7.77 -3.06
C ASP A 34 -9.35 7.79 -3.93
N CYS A 35 -9.28 6.85 -4.85
CA CYS A 35 -8.29 6.88 -5.92
C CYS A 35 -8.61 7.99 -6.94
N PRO A 36 -7.59 8.63 -7.55
CA PRO A 36 -7.82 9.59 -8.61
C PRO A 36 -8.43 8.92 -9.84
N SER A 37 -9.12 9.70 -10.66
CA SER A 37 -9.72 9.20 -11.90
C SER A 37 -8.70 8.63 -12.90
N SER A 38 -7.44 9.03 -12.80
CA SER A 38 -6.34 8.47 -13.59
C SER A 38 -5.90 7.07 -13.13
N HIS A 39 -6.19 6.70 -11.86
CA HIS A 39 -5.80 5.42 -11.26
C HIS A 39 -6.97 4.78 -10.52
N PRO A 40 -8.09 4.45 -11.19
CA PRO A 40 -9.35 4.16 -10.52
C PRO A 40 -9.38 2.83 -9.75
N VAL A 41 -8.40 1.95 -9.92
CA VAL A 41 -8.39 0.63 -9.29
C VAL A 41 -7.64 0.69 -7.96
N LYS A 42 -8.36 0.51 -6.84
CA LYS A 42 -7.77 0.51 -5.51
C LYS A 42 -7.02 -0.80 -5.23
N LEU A 43 -5.80 -0.67 -4.76
CA LEU A 43 -4.93 -1.77 -4.35
C LEU A 43 -4.89 -1.89 -2.81
N PRO A 44 -4.55 -3.06 -2.26
CA PRO A 44 -4.27 -3.22 -0.84
C PRO A 44 -3.12 -2.29 -0.39
N GLU A 45 -3.31 -1.59 0.74
CA GLU A 45 -2.26 -0.76 1.32
C GLU A 45 -1.21 -1.65 2.01
N VAL A 46 -0.02 -1.74 1.41
CA VAL A 46 1.10 -2.52 1.94
C VAL A 46 2.14 -1.58 2.55
N HIS A 47 2.50 -1.85 3.81
CA HIS A 47 3.56 -1.17 4.51
C HIS A 47 4.68 -2.15 4.88
N PHE A 48 5.90 -1.84 4.45
CA PHE A 48 7.08 -2.59 4.84
C PHE A 48 7.90 -1.77 5.84
N TYR A 49 8.14 -2.37 7.00
CA TYR A 49 8.95 -1.79 8.06
C TYR A 49 10.16 -2.69 8.30
N PHE A 50 11.35 -2.10 8.32
CA PHE A 50 12.53 -2.78 8.84
C PHE A 50 13.17 -1.95 9.94
N ARG A 51 13.63 -2.65 10.99
CA ARG A 51 14.21 -2.02 12.17
C ARG A 51 15.53 -2.67 12.54
N ILE A 52 16.56 -1.83 12.68
CA ILE A 52 17.84 -2.21 13.29
C ILE A 52 17.79 -1.79 14.76
N SER A 53 17.73 -2.79 15.63
CA SER A 53 17.73 -2.65 17.09
C SER A 53 19.01 -1.97 17.59
N ASN A 54 18.91 -1.27 18.72
CA ASN A 54 20.03 -0.64 19.43
C ASN A 54 20.87 0.38 18.63
N TYR A 55 20.41 0.79 17.45
CA TYR A 55 21.02 1.88 16.69
C TYR A 55 20.99 3.18 17.48
N LYS A 56 22.15 3.79 17.69
CA LYS A 56 22.30 4.97 18.55
C LYS A 56 21.96 6.30 17.86
N GLY A 57 21.62 6.28 16.57
CA GLY A 57 21.44 7.49 15.76
C GLY A 57 22.74 7.89 15.06
N GLY A 58 22.64 8.80 14.08
CA GLY A 58 23.74 9.24 13.22
C GLY A 58 23.39 9.18 11.75
N GLU A 59 24.26 9.76 10.91
CA GLU A 59 24.20 9.61 9.45
C GLU A 59 24.41 8.14 9.07
N TYR A 60 23.60 7.65 8.14
CA TYR A 60 23.71 6.29 7.61
C TYR A 60 23.71 6.34 6.09
N VAL A 61 24.47 5.44 5.50
CA VAL A 61 24.43 5.09 4.09
C VAL A 61 24.36 3.57 4.01
N PHE A 62 23.68 3.05 3.00
CA PHE A 62 23.74 1.63 2.69
C PHE A 62 25.12 1.29 2.10
N ALA A 63 25.41 -0.02 2.02
CA ALA A 63 26.72 -0.49 1.54
C ALA A 63 27.03 -0.09 0.09
N ASP A 64 26.02 0.32 -0.68
CA ASP A 64 26.14 0.88 -2.03
C ASP A 64 26.45 2.39 -2.04
N GLY A 65 26.57 3.02 -0.86
CA GLY A 65 26.81 4.45 -0.70
C GLY A 65 25.57 5.34 -0.87
N THR A 66 24.38 4.76 -1.06
CA THR A 66 23.13 5.51 -1.20
C THR A 66 22.32 5.52 0.10
N SER A 67 21.26 6.31 0.14
CA SER A 67 20.20 6.23 1.16
C SER A 67 18.87 5.75 0.57
N ILE A 68 18.92 5.20 -0.65
CA ILE A 68 17.74 4.76 -1.39
C ILE A 68 17.42 3.31 -1.02
N ILE A 69 16.14 3.03 -0.83
CA ILE A 69 15.63 1.69 -0.55
C ILE A 69 14.62 1.31 -1.62
N HIS A 70 14.66 0.05 -2.01
CA HIS A 70 13.70 -0.56 -2.93
C HIS A 70 13.12 -1.81 -2.27
N ALA A 71 11.84 -2.08 -2.51
CA ALA A 71 11.18 -3.27 -2.02
C ALA A 71 10.20 -3.79 -3.07
N ASP A 72 10.24 -5.10 -3.29
CA ASP A 72 9.31 -5.83 -4.12
C ASP A 72 8.33 -6.60 -3.24
N TYR A 73 7.06 -6.63 -3.63
CA TYR A 73 6.04 -7.43 -2.97
C TYR A 73 5.44 -8.43 -3.94
N PHE A 74 5.36 -9.69 -3.51
CA PHE A 74 4.68 -10.76 -4.23
C PHE A 74 3.69 -11.42 -3.28
N SER A 75 2.42 -11.51 -3.69
CA SER A 75 1.39 -12.19 -2.91
C SER A 75 1.48 -13.70 -3.12
N GLY A 76 1.56 -14.45 -2.02
CA GLY A 76 1.42 -15.91 -2.01
C GLY A 76 0.00 -16.39 -1.68
N TRP A 77 -0.96 -15.48 -1.51
CA TRP A 77 -2.35 -15.85 -1.22
C TRP A 77 -3.04 -16.46 -2.44
N GLU A 78 -3.97 -17.37 -2.18
CA GLU A 78 -4.97 -17.74 -3.18
C GLU A 78 -5.84 -16.50 -3.48
N VAL A 79 -6.08 -16.23 -4.76
CA VAL A 79 -6.64 -14.97 -5.25
C VAL A 79 -8.05 -14.74 -4.70
N THR A 80 -8.91 -15.76 -4.74
CA THR A 80 -10.29 -15.62 -4.24
C THR A 80 -10.33 -15.39 -2.73
N LYS A 81 -9.45 -16.07 -1.98
CA LYS A 81 -9.33 -15.90 -0.54
C LYS A 81 -8.85 -14.51 -0.15
N LEU A 82 -7.87 -13.96 -0.88
CA LEU A 82 -7.42 -12.59 -0.63
C LEU A 82 -8.53 -11.59 -0.94
N GLN A 83 -9.24 -11.75 -2.05
CA GLN A 83 -10.33 -10.87 -2.43
C GLN A 83 -11.47 -10.89 -1.40
N GLU A 84 -11.86 -12.07 -0.89
CA GLU A 84 -12.82 -12.20 0.21
C GLU A 84 -12.43 -11.40 1.46
N VAL A 85 -11.14 -11.44 1.83
CA VAL A 85 -10.65 -10.70 3.01
C VAL A 85 -10.66 -9.20 2.76
N LEU A 86 -10.30 -8.75 1.56
CA LEU A 86 -10.29 -7.32 1.20
C LEU A 86 -11.70 -6.74 1.11
N ASP A 87 -12.66 -7.51 0.60
CA ASP A 87 -14.06 -7.08 0.49
C ASP A 87 -14.82 -7.21 1.81
N GLY A 88 -14.53 -8.25 2.58
CA GLY A 88 -15.11 -8.49 3.90
C GLY A 88 -14.35 -7.84 5.05
N CYS A 89 -13.37 -6.96 4.78
CA CYS A 89 -12.63 -6.27 5.82
C CYS A 89 -13.55 -5.30 6.55
N SER A 90 -14.17 -5.78 7.63
CA SER A 90 -14.85 -4.95 8.63
C SER A 90 -13.92 -4.88 9.84
N ASN A 91 -13.15 -3.80 9.92
CA ASN A 91 -12.39 -3.47 11.10
C ASN A 91 -13.08 -2.27 11.79
N ASP A 92 -13.32 -2.38 13.10
CA ASP A 92 -13.87 -1.28 13.90
C ASP A 92 -12.90 -0.09 14.02
N SER A 93 -11.66 -0.26 13.55
CA SER A 93 -10.68 0.80 13.37
C SER A 93 -11.01 1.65 12.15
N ASP A 94 -10.92 2.98 12.27
CA ASP A 94 -11.15 3.99 11.23
C ASP A 94 -10.26 3.90 9.96
N ALA A 95 -9.58 2.77 9.73
CA ALA A 95 -8.66 2.51 8.62
C ALA A 95 -9.19 1.47 7.61
N GLY A 96 -10.40 0.94 7.78
CA GLY A 96 -11.01 0.04 6.81
C GLY A 96 -12.54 0.09 6.78
N LYS A 97 -13.13 1.24 7.15
CA LYS A 97 -14.55 1.45 6.88
C LYS A 97 -14.70 1.78 5.40
N ARG A 98 -14.94 0.75 4.58
CA ARG A 98 -15.63 0.95 3.31
C ARG A 98 -16.92 1.68 3.63
N GLY A 99 -17.06 2.91 3.16
CA GLY A 99 -18.21 3.77 3.41
C GLY A 99 -19.50 3.07 2.99
N VAL A 100 -20.14 2.37 3.93
CA VAL A 100 -21.52 1.90 3.80
C VAL A 100 -22.40 3.12 4.05
N THR A 101 -22.60 3.91 3.01
CA THR A 101 -23.76 4.79 2.93
C THR A 101 -24.98 3.94 2.58
N GLY A 102 -25.80 3.58 3.58
CA GLY A 102 -27.13 3.01 3.31
C GLY A 102 -27.75 2.16 4.40
N GLY A 103 -28.34 2.83 5.41
CA GLY A 103 -29.72 2.60 5.90
C GLY A 103 -30.17 1.24 6.48
N GLY A 104 -30.70 1.31 7.72
CA GLY A 104 -31.90 0.55 8.12
C GLY A 104 -31.72 -0.45 9.26
N ASP A 105 -32.21 -0.04 10.44
CA ASP A 105 -32.92 -0.83 11.47
C ASP A 105 -32.45 -2.24 11.84
N GLU A 106 -31.73 -2.37 12.97
CA GLU A 106 -32.15 -2.93 14.28
C GLU A 106 -30.93 -3.12 15.21
#